data_AF-A0A4R9PBB6-F1
#
_entry.id   AF-A0A4R9PBB6-F1
#
_cell.length_a   1.000
_cell.length_b   1.000
_cell.length_c   1.000
_cell.angle_alpha   90.00
_cell.angle_beta   90.00
_cell.angle_gamma   90.00
#
_symmetry.space_group_name_H-M   'P 1'
#
loop_
_entity.id
_entity.type
_entity.pdbx_description
1 polymer ?
#
loop_
_entity_poly.entity_id
_entity_poly.type
_entity_poly.pdbx_seq_one_letter_code
_entity_poly.pdbx_strand_id
1 'polypeptide(L)' 'LGFPRQLNTVVDAYQFAIDWCGNSPEQKAAIRACKAALIGDIEAETARGVFVAFARKKDILIEDGAIPPDMRKARPTHV' A
#
# COMPACT_ATOMS: atom_id res chain seq x y z
N LEU A 1 12.97 0.30 -1.85
CA LEU A 1 11.88 -0.33 -2.64
C LEU A 1 12.54 -1.36 -3.55
N GLY A 2 12.15 -2.63 -3.51
CA GLY A 2 12.86 -3.66 -4.28
C GLY A 2 12.49 -5.10 -3.94
N PHE A 3 11.83 -5.33 -2.81
CA PHE A 3 11.23 -6.61 -2.47
C PHE A 3 9.72 -6.43 -2.22
N PRO A 4 8.90 -7.43 -2.55
CA PRO A 4 7.49 -7.44 -2.17
C PRO A 4 7.33 -7.20 -0.67
N ARG A 5 6.37 -6.35 -0.29
CA ARG A 5 6.03 -6.08 1.10
C ARG A 5 4.53 -6.12 1.27
N GLN A 6 4.07 -6.82 2.30
CA GLN A 6 2.68 -6.77 2.71
C GLN A 6 2.44 -5.49 3.54
N LEU A 7 1.41 -4.73 3.17
CA LEU A 7 1.00 -3.52 3.87
C LEU A 7 -0.23 -3.87 4.70
N ASN A 8 -0.07 -3.91 6.03
CA ASN A 8 -1.12 -4.39 6.94
C ASN A 8 -1.93 -3.23 7.53
N THR A 9 -1.40 -2.01 7.47
CA THR A 9 -2.02 -0.83 8.05
C THR A 9 -2.08 0.32 7.05
N VAL A 10 -2.99 1.28 7.29
CA VAL A 10 -3.08 2.51 6.50
C VAL A 10 -1.79 3.33 6.63
N VAL A 11 -1.09 3.27 7.78
CA VAL A 11 0.20 3.92 7.99
C VAL A 11 1.27 3.33 7.08
N ASP A 12 1.35 2.00 6.98
CA ASP A 12 2.31 1.32 6.09
C ASP A 12 2.06 1.71 4.62
N ALA A 13 0.79 1.75 4.22
CA ALA A 13 0.38 2.17 2.89
C ALA A 13 0.76 3.64 2.61
N TYR A 14 0.45 4.54 3.55
CA TYR A 14 0.80 5.95 3.47
C TYR A 14 2.31 6.16 3.28
N GLN A 15 3.12 5.53 4.14
CA GLN A 15 4.56 5.65 4.09
C GLN A 15 5.13 5.10 2.78
N PHE A 16 4.64 3.94 2.34
CA PHE A 16 5.02 3.36 1.04
C PHE A 16 4.73 4.32 -0.11
N ALA A 17 3.55 4.96 -0.15
CA ALA A 17 3.20 5.86 -1.23
C ALA A 17 4.00 7.17 -1.22
N ILE A 18 4.47 7.63 -0.06
CA ILE A 18 5.38 8.78 0.03
C ILE A 18 6.77 8.42 -0.48
N ASP A 19 7.28 7.27 -0.04
CA ASP A 19 8.63 6.82 -0.38
C ASP A 19 8.72 6.34 -1.84
N TRP A 20 7.58 6.09 -2.48
CA TRP A 20 7.50 5.70 -3.87
C TRP A 20 8.08 6.77 -4.80
N CYS A 21 9.16 6.42 -5.51
CA CYS A 21 9.79 7.28 -6.50
C CYS A 21 8.83 7.48 -7.69
N GLY A 22 8.11 8.61 -7.70
CA GLY A 22 7.13 8.95 -8.72
C GLY A 22 6.43 10.27 -8.42
N ASN A 23 5.68 10.78 -9.40
CA ASN A 23 4.83 11.97 -9.23
C ASN A 23 3.57 11.82 -10.07
N SER A 24 2.81 10.77 -9.79
CA SER A 24 1.60 10.46 -10.55
C SER A 24 0.33 10.93 -9.84
N PRO A 25 -0.74 11.29 -10.58
CA PRO A 25 -2.03 11.61 -9.98
C PRO A 25 -2.56 10.49 -9.08
N GLU A 26 -2.34 9.23 -9.47
CA GLU A 26 -2.77 8.06 -8.72
C GLU A 26 -2.04 7.92 -7.38
N GLN A 27 -0.74 8.20 -7.35
CA GLN A 27 0.04 8.24 -6.10
C GLN A 27 -0.47 9.35 -5.17
N LYS A 28 -0.73 10.55 -5.71
CA LYS A 28 -1.29 11.67 -4.91
C LYS A 28 -2.67 11.32 -4.35
N ALA A 29 -3.51 10.64 -5.15
CA ALA A 29 -4.81 10.15 -4.70
C ALA A 29 -4.67 9.12 -3.58
N ALA A 30 -3.77 8.15 -3.72
CA ALA A 30 -3.49 7.15 -2.69
C ALA A 30 -3.00 7.80 -1.37
N ILE A 31 -2.07 8.76 -1.45
CA ILE A 31 -1.57 9.51 -0.27
C ILE A 31 -2.73 10.24 0.43
N ARG A 32 -3.59 10.93 -0.34
CA ARG A 32 -4.74 11.67 0.22
C ARG A 32 -5.76 10.73 0.87
N ALA A 33 -6.07 9.61 0.22
CA ALA A 33 -6.99 8.62 0.76
C ALA A 33 -6.45 8.01 2.06
N CYS A 34 -5.14 7.70 2.12
CA CYS A 34 -4.54 7.21 3.36
C CYS A 34 -4.59 8.26 4.47
N LYS A 35 -4.31 9.54 4.17
CA LYS A 35 -4.45 10.62 5.16
C LYS A 35 -5.88 10.74 5.68
N ALA A 36 -6.87 10.70 4.80
CA ALA A 36 -8.28 10.75 5.17
C ALA A 36 -8.67 9.57 6.08
N ALA A 37 -8.21 8.36 5.76
CA ALA A 37 -8.45 7.19 6.61
C ALA A 37 -7.75 7.28 7.97
N LEU A 38 -6.53 7.87 8.05
CA LEU A 38 -5.82 8.05 9.30
C LEU A 38 -6.51 9.01 10.28
N ILE A 39 -7.23 10.02 9.76
CA ILE A 39 -8.02 10.95 10.57
C ILE A 39 -9.46 10.50 10.79
N GLY A 40 -9.87 9.38 10.18
CA GLY A 40 -11.21 8.81 10.33
C GLY A 40 -12.28 9.37 9.39
N ASP A 41 -11.90 10.16 8.38
CA ASP A 41 -12.84 10.75 7.42
C ASP A 41 -13.43 9.69 6.46
N ILE A 42 -12.69 8.61 6.20
CA ILE A 42 -13.12 7.48 5.37
C ILE A 42 -12.69 6.15 5.98
N GLU A 43 -13.33 5.06 5.61
CA GLU A 43 -12.95 3.72 6.04
C GLU A 43 -11.62 3.27 5.41
N ALA A 44 -10.86 2.45 6.14
CA ALA A 44 -9.63 1.86 5.64
C ALA A 44 -9.83 1.05 4.35
N GLU A 45 -10.98 0.38 4.18
CA GLU A 45 -11.28 -0.37 2.95
C GLU A 45 -11.48 0.56 1.74
N THR A 46 -12.07 1.74 1.95
CA THR A 46 -12.20 2.77 0.93
C THR A 46 -10.82 3.28 0.49
N ALA A 47 -9.94 3.55 1.45
CA ALA A 47 -8.55 3.92 1.16
C ALA A 47 -7.78 2.80 0.44
N ARG A 48 -8.00 1.53 0.82
CA ARG A 48 -7.40 0.35 0.18
C ARG A 48 -7.78 0.26 -1.30
N GLY A 49 -9.05 0.52 -1.64
CA GLY A 49 -9.50 0.55 -3.04
C GLY A 49 -8.71 1.54 -3.90
N VAL A 50 -8.53 2.77 -3.40
CA VAL A 50 -7.74 3.81 -4.08
C VAL A 50 -6.27 3.39 -4.20
N PHE A 51 -5.71 2.80 -3.14
CA PHE A 51 -4.33 2.34 -3.12
C PHE A 51 -4.07 1.20 -4.13
N VAL A 52 -4.98 0.24 -4.22
CA VAL A 52 -4.92 -0.86 -5.19
C VAL A 52 -4.95 -0.32 -6.62
N ALA A 53 -5.77 0.70 -6.91
CA ALA A 53 -5.80 1.34 -8.22
C ALA A 53 -4.44 1.97 -8.59
N PHE A 54 -3.81 2.67 -7.64
CA PHE A 54 -2.44 3.18 -7.79
C PHE A 54 -1.44 2.05 -8.06
N ALA A 55 -1.47 0.98 -7.26
CA ALA A 55 -0.55 -0.14 -7.39
C ALA A 55 -0.70 -0.89 -8.72
N ARG A 56 -1.94 -1.08 -9.20
CA ARG A 56 -2.23 -1.63 -10.54
C ARG A 56 -1.70 -0.73 -11.65
N LYS A 57 -1.91 0.59 -11.53
CA LYS A 57 -1.45 1.55 -12.56
C LYS A 57 0.07 1.62 -12.68
N LYS A 58 0.79 1.31 -11.60
CA LYS A 58 2.26 1.25 -11.56
C LYS A 58 2.84 -0.14 -11.77
N ASP A 59 1.99 -1.14 -11.98
CA ASP A 59 2.40 -2.55 -12.16
C ASP A 59 3.23 -3.07 -10.96
N ILE A 60 2.88 -2.64 -9.75
CA ILE A 60 3.59 -2.98 -8.50
C ILE A 60 2.72 -3.77 -7.53
N LEU A 61 1.48 -4.07 -7.94
CA LEU A 61 0.59 -4.94 -7.20
C LEU A 61 0.93 -6.39 -7.51
N ILE A 62 1.14 -7.18 -6.47
CA ILE A 62 1.28 -8.63 -6.58
C ILE A 62 -0.06 -9.23 -6.15
N GLU A 63 -0.68 -10.01 -7.03
CA GLU A 63 -1.94 -10.69 -6.73
C GLU A 63 -1.70 -11.83 -5.71
N ASP A 64 -2.64 -12.04 -4.79
CA ASP A 64 -2.50 -12.96 -3.65
C ASP A 64 -2.14 -14.41 -4.01
N GLY A 65 -2.36 -14.82 -5.28
CA GLY A 65 -1.98 -16.12 -5.82
C GLY A 65 -0.53 -16.24 -6.32
N ALA A 66 0.15 -15.12 -6.56
CA ALA A 66 1.53 -15.08 -7.05
C ALA A 66 2.58 -15.02 -5.93
N ILE A 67 2.13 -14.86 -4.67
CA ILE A 67 3.01 -14.78 -3.50
C ILE A 67 3.33 -16.21 -3.03
N PRO A 68 4.62 -16.64 -3.02
CA PRO A 68 5.00 -17.93 -2.45
C PRO A 68 4.54 -18.04 -0.98
N PRO A 69 4.10 -19.22 -0.51
CA PRO A 69 3.49 -19.38 0.81
C PRO A 69 4.39 -18.93 1.98
N ASP A 70 5.70 -18.89 1.77
CA ASP A 70 6.69 -18.44 2.77
C ASP A 70 6.61 -16.92 3.06
N MET A 71 6.27 -16.12 2.06
CA MET A 71 6.19 -14.64 2.20
C MET A 71 4.95 -14.18 2.96
N ARG A 72 3.91 -15.02 3.06
CA ARG A 72 2.70 -14.73 3.87
C ARG A 72 2.96 -14.72 5.37
N LYS A 73 4.11 -15.27 5.82
CA LYS A 73 4.50 -15.38 7.23
C LYS A 73 5.52 -14.33 7.68
N ALA A 74 6.05 -13.50 6.76
CA ALA A 74 7.09 -12.53 7.07
C ALA A 74 6.54 -11.34 7.88
N ARG A 75 6.20 -11.59 9.14
CA ARG A 75 6.19 -10.55 10.17
C ARG A 75 7.64 -10.09 10.33
N PRO A 76 7.97 -8.80 10.10
CA PRO A 76 9.30 -8.32 10.44
C PRO A 76 9.39 -8.39 11.98
N THR A 77 10.14 -9.37 12.48
CA THR A 77 10.53 -9.40 13.89
C THR A 77 11.64 -8.37 14.01
N HIS A 78 11.28 -7.15 14.40
CA HIS A 78 12.27 -6.13 14.73
C HIS A 78 12.81 -6.48 16.12
N VAL A 79 14.08 -6.88 16.18
CA VAL A 79 14.86 -7.04 17.43
C VAL A 79 15.61 -5.75 17.74
#